data_AF-A0A6B2SHK2-F1
#
_entry.id   AF-A0A6B2SHK2-F1
#
_cell.length_a   1.000
_cell.length_b   1.000
_cell.length_c   1.000
_cell.angle_alpha   90.00
_cell.angle_beta   90.00
_cell.angle_gamma   90.00
#
_symmetry.space_group_name_H-M   'P 1'
#
loop_
_entity.id
_entity.type
_entity.pdbx_description
1 polymer ?
#
loop_
_entity_poly.entity_id
_entity_poly.type
_entity_poly.pdbx_seq_one_letter_code
_entity_poly.pdbx_strand_id
1 'polypeptide(L)'
;GGQGAERAGGLALAQALDALRTAASEAVQLHGGIGFTWEHEAHLYFKRASGDELLFGPVHRLRARAAERAGLFEPTRAEAEAEEVV
;
A
#
# COMPACT_ATOMS: atom_id res chain seq x y z
N GLY A 1 -5.36 19.28 12.27
CA GLY A 1 -4.16 19.49 11.45
C GLY A 1 -4.27 18.66 10.17
N GLY A 2 -4.45 19.30 9.02
CA GLY A 2 -4.68 18.60 7.74
C GLY A 2 -3.43 17.93 7.14
N GLN A 3 -2.24 18.51 7.35
CA GLN A 3 -1.00 18.02 6.74
C GLN A 3 -0.53 16.65 7.27
N GLY A 4 -0.79 16.35 8.56
CA GLY A 4 -0.46 15.04 9.13
C GLY A 4 -1.37 13.93 8.60
N ALA A 5 -2.67 14.22 8.46
CA ALA A 5 -3.63 13.29 7.86
C ALA A 5 -3.33 13.04 6.37
N GLU A 6 -2.94 14.09 5.64
CA GLU A 6 -2.57 13.96 4.23
C GLU A 6 -1.27 13.15 4.02
N ARG A 7 -0.30 13.27 4.94
CA ARG A 7 0.93 12.45 4.95
C ARG A 7 0.62 10.98 5.27
N ALA A 8 -0.27 10.73 6.23
CA ALA A 8 -0.65 9.37 6.62
C ALA A 8 -1.52 8.66 5.58
N GLY A 9 -2.33 9.39 4.80
CA GLY A 9 -3.31 8.81 3.88
C GLY A 9 -2.74 7.86 2.83
N GLY A 10 -1.65 8.25 2.16
CA GLY A 10 -1.00 7.39 1.15
C GLY A 10 -0.42 6.10 1.73
N LEU A 11 0.21 6.19 2.92
CA LEU A 11 0.77 5.03 3.60
C LEU A 11 -0.33 4.12 4.16
N ALA A 12 -1.39 4.70 4.72
CA ALA A 12 -2.56 3.96 5.20
C ALA A 12 -3.25 3.21 4.05
N LEU A 13 -3.41 3.85 2.89
CA LEU A 13 -3.95 3.21 1.69
C LEU A 13 -3.06 2.05 1.24
N ALA A 14 -1.73 2.27 1.17
CA ALA A 14 -0.80 1.20 0.79
C ALA A 14 -0.92 -0.02 1.71
N GLN A 15 -1.04 0.19 3.02
CA GLN A 15 -1.21 -0.88 3.98
C GLN A 15 -2.56 -1.60 3.84
N ALA A 16 -3.64 -0.85 3.65
CA ALA A 16 -4.97 -1.40 3.47
C ALA A 16 -5.07 -2.29 2.22
N LEU A 17 -4.47 -1.87 1.11
CA LEU A 17 -4.43 -2.63 -0.15
C LEU A 17 -3.66 -3.94 0.01
N ASP A 18 -2.48 -3.88 0.62
CA ASP A 18 -1.62 -5.05 0.86
C ASP A 18 -2.30 -6.08 1.79
N ALA A 19 -2.97 -5.58 2.84
CA ALA A 19 -3.74 -6.39 3.77
C ALA A 19 -4.97 -7.03 3.09
N LEU A 20 -5.74 -6.26 2.31
CA LEU A 20 -6.91 -6.79 1.59
C LEU A 20 -6.50 -7.89 0.62
N ARG A 21 -5.44 -7.66 -0.16
CA ARG A 21 -4.91 -8.65 -1.11
C ARG A 21 -4.54 -9.96 -0.42
N THR A 22 -3.80 -9.88 0.67
CA THR A 22 -3.36 -11.04 1.44
C THR A 22 -4.54 -11.78 2.05
N ALA A 23 -5.38 -11.06 2.82
CA ALA A 23 -6.53 -11.65 3.51
C ALA A 23 -7.55 -12.26 2.54
N ALA A 24 -7.85 -11.60 1.42
CA ALA A 24 -8.79 -12.12 0.43
C ALA A 24 -8.24 -13.38 -0.27
N SER A 25 -6.94 -13.41 -0.57
CA SER A 25 -6.30 -14.59 -1.17
C SER A 25 -6.30 -15.76 -0.20
N GLU A 26 -5.90 -15.53 1.05
CA GLU A 26 -5.91 -16.56 2.09
C GLU A 26 -7.32 -17.05 2.40
N ALA A 27 -8.32 -16.15 2.43
CA ALA A 27 -9.72 -16.54 2.62
C ALA A 27 -10.18 -17.51 1.52
N VAL A 28 -9.84 -17.30 0.25
CA VAL A 28 -10.15 -18.26 -0.81
C VAL A 28 -9.47 -19.61 -0.53
N GLN A 29 -8.18 -19.60 -0.16
CA GLN A 29 -7.42 -20.83 0.05
C GLN A 29 -7.89 -21.63 1.27
N LEU A 30 -8.24 -20.97 2.38
CA LEU A 30 -8.73 -21.62 3.60
C LEU A 30 -10.06 -22.35 3.39
N HIS A 31 -10.92 -21.80 2.53
CA HIS A 31 -12.21 -22.41 2.19
C HIS A 31 -12.08 -23.47 1.07
N GLY A 32 -10.92 -23.58 0.42
CA GLY A 32 -10.73 -24.49 -0.70
C GLY A 32 -11.66 -24.16 -1.88
N GLY A 33 -12.14 -25.17 -2.58
CA GLY A 33 -12.95 -24.99 -3.80
C GLY A 33 -14.18 -24.09 -3.60
N ILE A 34 -14.87 -24.20 -2.45
CA ILE A 34 -16.06 -23.38 -2.18
C ILE A 34 -15.74 -21.89 -2.06
N GLY A 35 -14.51 -21.53 -1.71
CA GLY A 35 -14.06 -20.14 -1.61
C GLY A 35 -14.11 -19.38 -2.94
N PHE A 36 -14.17 -20.09 -4.07
CA PHE A 36 -14.28 -19.53 -5.42
C PHE A 36 -15.65 -19.76 -6.09
N THR A 37 -16.64 -20.21 -5.33
CA THR A 37 -18.00 -20.51 -5.80
C THR A 37 -19.02 -19.48 -5.25
N TRP A 38 -20.30 -19.60 -5.64
CA TRP A 38 -21.37 -18.68 -5.23
C TRP A 38 -21.81 -18.87 -3.77
N GLU A 39 -21.41 -19.99 -3.18
CA GLU A 39 -21.77 -20.43 -1.85
C GLU A 39 -20.94 -19.72 -0.77
N HIS A 40 -19.87 -19.00 -1.14
CA HIS A 40 -19.04 -18.24 -0.23
C HIS A 40 -18.60 -16.89 -0.83
N GLU A 41 -18.57 -15.82 -0.03
CA GLU A 41 -18.31 -14.46 -0.53
C GLU A 41 -16.82 -14.11 -0.74
N ALA A 42 -15.89 -14.97 -0.31
CA ALA A 42 -14.43 -14.71 -0.39
C ALA A 42 -13.96 -14.27 -1.78
N HIS A 43 -14.51 -14.89 -2.83
CA HIS A 43 -14.17 -14.56 -4.21
C HIS A 43 -14.54 -13.12 -4.62
N LEU A 44 -15.54 -12.51 -3.98
CA LEU A 44 -15.92 -11.11 -4.21
C LEU A 44 -14.83 -10.17 -3.70
N TYR A 45 -14.27 -10.46 -2.51
CA TYR A 45 -13.16 -9.69 -1.95
C TYR A 45 -11.87 -9.87 -2.75
N PHE A 46 -11.61 -11.07 -3.29
CA PHE A 46 -10.46 -11.30 -4.17
C PHE A 46 -10.57 -10.49 -5.47
N LYS A 47 -11.76 -10.45 -6.09
CA LYS A 47 -12.03 -9.59 -7.25
C LYS A 47 -11.90 -8.11 -6.91
N ARG A 48 -12.37 -7.70 -5.72
CA ARG A 48 -12.22 -6.31 -5.24
C ARG A 48 -10.75 -5.93 -5.07
N ALA A 49 -9.96 -6.77 -4.42
CA ALA A 49 -8.52 -6.53 -4.24
C ALA A 49 -7.82 -6.33 -5.59
N SER A 50 -8.16 -7.16 -6.58
CA SER A 50 -7.64 -7.04 -7.94
C SER A 50 -8.07 -5.72 -8.61
N GLY A 51 -9.34 -5.31 -8.44
CA GLY A 51 -9.85 -4.03 -8.93
C GLY A 51 -9.18 -2.82 -8.26
N ASP A 52 -8.96 -2.89 -6.95
CA ASP A 52 -8.32 -1.81 -6.19
C ASP A 52 -6.84 -1.65 -6.59
N GLU A 53 -6.10 -2.75 -6.84
CA GLU A 53 -4.73 -2.68 -7.37
C GLU A 53 -4.66 -1.96 -8.72
N LEU A 54 -5.65 -2.19 -9.60
CA LEU A 54 -5.73 -1.49 -10.89
C LEU A 54 -6.10 -0.01 -10.73
N LEU A 55 -7.00 0.30 -9.79
CA LEU A 55 -7.49 1.65 -9.55
C LEU A 55 -6.44 2.56 -8.92
N PHE A 56 -5.72 2.06 -7.90
CA PHE A 56 -4.76 2.85 -7.13
C PHE A 56 -3.31 2.64 -7.57
N GLY A 57 -3.08 1.65 -8.43
CA GLY A 57 -1.74 1.24 -8.84
C GLY A 57 -1.01 0.45 -7.74
N PRO A 58 0.24 0.07 -8.01
CA PRO A 58 0.98 -0.81 -7.11
C PRO A 58 1.37 -0.10 -5.80
N VAL A 59 1.21 -0.80 -4.67
CA VAL A 59 1.41 -0.26 -3.32
C VAL A 59 2.79 0.38 -3.08
N HIS A 60 3.83 -0.08 -3.77
CA HIS A 60 5.18 0.50 -3.64
C HIS A 60 5.23 1.96 -4.09
N ARG A 61 4.39 2.39 -5.05
CA ARG A 61 4.33 3.79 -5.49
C ARG A 61 3.71 4.69 -4.43
N LEU A 62 2.68 4.19 -3.73
CA LEU A 62 2.08 4.90 -2.60
C LEU A 62 3.07 5.05 -1.44
N ARG A 63 3.85 4.00 -1.14
CA ARG A 63 4.93 4.03 -0.14
C ARG A 63 6.06 5.01 -0.56
N ALA A 64 6.49 4.98 -1.81
CA ALA A 64 7.49 5.91 -2.35
C ALA A 64 7.03 7.37 -2.23
N ARG A 65 5.79 7.66 -2.63
CA ARG A 65 5.21 9.00 -2.51
C ARG A 65 5.10 9.48 -1.06
N ALA A 66 4.79 8.58 -0.14
CA ALA A 66 4.79 8.89 1.29
C ALA A 66 6.20 9.20 1.81
N ALA A 67 7.22 8.46 1.35
CA ALA A 67 8.62 8.67 1.72
C ALA A 67 9.17 10.00 1.19
N GLU A 68 8.87 10.35 -0.08
CA GLU A 68 9.17 11.68 -0.66
C GLU A 68 8.57 12.80 0.20
N ARG A 69 7.28 12.70 0.53
CA ARG A 69 6.59 13.71 1.36
C ARG A 69 7.12 13.81 2.79
N ALA A 70 7.76 12.75 3.28
CA ALA A 70 8.40 12.70 4.58
C ALA A 70 9.88 13.14 4.53
N GLY A 71 10.44 13.38 3.34
CA GLY A 71 11.85 13.76 3.17
C GLY A 71 12.82 12.66 3.57
N LEU A 72 12.41 11.38 3.53
CA LEU A 72 13.21 10.26 4.04
C LEU A 72 14.50 9.99 3.25
N PHE A 73 14.59 10.50 2.02
CA PHE A 73 15.73 10.29 1.12
C PHE A 73 16.41 11.60 0.72
N GLU A 74 16.04 12.72 1.35
CA GLU A 74 16.83 13.95 1.21
C GLU A 74 18.14 13.77 1.99
N PRO A 75 19.29 14.23 1.45
CA PRO A 75 20.56 14.13 2.15
C PRO A 75 20.44 14.81 3.51
N THR A 76 20.98 14.17 4.54
CA THR A 76 21.04 14.83 5.84
C THR A 76 21.87 16.10 5.72
N ARG A 77 21.54 17.13 6.51
CA ARG A 77 22.24 18.41 6.44
C ARG A 77 23.77 18.26 6.55
N ALA A 78 24.23 17.26 7.32
CA ALA A 78 25.63 16.91 7.45
C ALA A 78 26.26 16.33 6.16
N GLU A 79 25.51 15.58 5.35
CA GLU A 79 25.96 15.06 4.06
C GLU A 79 25.99 16.18 3.00
N ALA A 80 25.00 17.06 3.01
CA ALA A 80 24.96 18.24 2.12
C ALA A 80 26.11 19.23 2.41
N GLU A 81 26.42 19.46 3.69
CA GLU A 81 27.55 20.30 4.12
C GLU A 81 28.90 19.67 3.75
N ALA A 82 29.02 18.34 3.74
CA ALA A 82 30.24 17.65 3.32
C ALA A 82 30.46 17.69 1.80
N GLU A 83 29.38 17.76 1.01
CA GLU A 83 29.43 17.87 -0.46
C GLU A 83 29.72 19.31 -0.93
N GLU A 84 29.32 20.33 -0.16
CA GLU A 84 29.56 21.75 -0.47
C GLU A 84 31.02 22.20 -0.19
N VAL A 85 31.76 21.48 0.64
CA VAL A 85 33.15 21.80 1.04
C VAL A 85 34.19 21.15 0.11
N VAL A 86 33.75 20.32 -0.85
CA VAL A 86 34.60 19.64 -1.86
C VAL A 86 34.49 20.34 -3.22
#